data_AF-A0A1S2NU03-F1
#
_entry.id   AF-A0A1S2NU03-F1
#
_cell.length_a   1.000
_cell.length_b   1.000
_cell.length_c   1.000
_cell.angle_alpha   90.00
_cell.angle_beta   90.00
_cell.angle_gamma   90.00
#
_symmetry.space_group_name_H-M   'P 1'
#
loop_
_entity.id
_entity.type
_entity.pdbx_description
1 polymer ?
#
loop_
_entity_poly.entity_id
_entity_poly.type
_entity_poly.pdbx_seq_one_letter_code
_entity_poly.pdbx_strand_id
1 'polypeptide(L)'
;MVRQLHEAARGYAPAHTEFRFRPYPPRAGEIVSHGDLGPWNTVYRDGLPVAFIDWDAAGPIDPLLDLAAAAWAFVPLAPPEQLREAGFSPVPDVPARLRLFVDAYGISDRHTILPALHRCKLLAAERIKYHPVNAAGAADALEHIARELRWLHAMTLELDGAL
;
A
#
# COMPACT_ATOMS: atom_id res chain seq x y z
N MET A 1 -13.05 -4.16 -1.28
CA MET A 1 -12.32 -5.45 -1.20
C MET A 1 -11.22 -5.45 -0.15
N VAL A 2 -10.31 -4.45 -0.08
CA VAL A 2 -9.26 -4.38 0.96
C VAL A 2 -9.81 -4.54 2.39
N ARG A 3 -10.87 -3.79 2.73
CA ARG A 3 -11.57 -3.96 4.01
C ARG A 3 -11.96 -5.42 4.24
N GLN A 4 -12.72 -6.03 3.32
CA GLN A 4 -13.19 -7.42 3.43
C GLN A 4 -12.05 -8.42 3.61
N LEU A 5 -10.92 -8.24 2.92
CA LEU A 5 -9.71 -9.02 3.15
C LEU A 5 -9.23 -8.88 4.60
N HIS A 6 -9.08 -7.64 5.08
CA HIS A 6 -8.63 -7.40 6.45
C HIS A 6 -9.61 -7.99 7.47
N GLU A 7 -10.93 -7.91 7.23
CA GLU A 7 -11.92 -8.49 8.13
C GLU A 7 -11.85 -10.02 8.16
N ALA A 8 -11.66 -10.66 7.00
CA ALA A 8 -11.51 -12.10 6.90
C ALA A 8 -10.20 -12.61 7.55
N ALA A 9 -9.14 -11.81 7.49
CA ALA A 9 -7.85 -12.14 8.10
C ALA A 9 -7.83 -11.93 9.63
N ARG A 10 -8.81 -11.23 10.21
CA ARG A 10 -8.86 -11.00 11.66
C ARG A 10 -9.00 -12.32 12.42
N GLY A 11 -8.09 -12.55 13.36
CA GLY A 11 -8.07 -13.76 14.18
C GLY A 11 -7.51 -15.00 13.47
N TYR A 12 -7.08 -14.88 12.21
CA TYR A 12 -6.37 -15.96 11.53
C TYR A 12 -4.99 -16.18 12.19
N ALA A 13 -4.76 -17.41 12.66
CA ALA A 13 -3.51 -17.84 13.26
C ALA A 13 -2.85 -18.91 12.37
N PRO A 14 -1.84 -18.55 11.55
CA PRO A 14 -1.23 -19.51 10.64
C PRO A 14 -0.40 -20.54 11.41
N ALA A 15 -0.51 -21.82 11.01
CA ALA A 15 0.30 -22.90 11.57
C ALA A 15 1.80 -22.79 11.18
N HIS A 16 2.09 -22.13 10.07
CA HIS A 16 3.44 -21.91 9.53
C HIS A 16 3.68 -20.42 9.32
N THR A 17 4.86 -19.94 9.70
CA THR A 17 5.23 -18.50 9.62
C THR A 17 6.46 -18.27 8.76
N GLU A 18 6.72 -19.19 7.82
CA GLU A 18 7.82 -19.16 6.86
C GLU A 18 7.49 -18.25 5.67
N PHE A 19 7.16 -16.99 5.96
CA PHE A 19 6.83 -16.01 4.93
C PHE A 19 8.08 -15.65 4.11
N ARG A 20 7.90 -15.51 2.79
CA ARG A 20 8.99 -15.29 1.82
C ARG A 20 9.78 -14.01 2.11
N PHE A 21 9.07 -12.91 2.31
CA PHE A 21 9.67 -11.59 2.53
C PHE A 21 9.45 -11.17 3.99
N ARG A 22 10.47 -11.41 4.84
CA ARG A 22 10.47 -11.19 6.29
C ARG A 22 9.64 -12.22 7.07
N PRO A 23 10.19 -13.41 7.36
CA PRO A 23 9.50 -14.43 8.16
C PRO A 23 9.44 -14.04 9.64
N TYR A 24 8.23 -13.91 10.18
CA TYR A 24 7.96 -13.81 11.63
C TYR A 24 6.49 -14.16 11.92
N PRO A 25 6.14 -14.60 13.15
CA PRO A 25 4.74 -14.80 13.53
C PRO A 25 3.99 -13.46 13.64
N PRO A 26 2.70 -13.39 13.28
CA PRO A 26 1.89 -12.19 13.51
C PRO A 26 1.94 -11.73 14.97
N ARG A 27 2.16 -10.43 15.17
CA ARG A 27 2.16 -9.79 16.50
C ARG A 27 0.74 -9.33 16.85
N ALA A 28 0.54 -8.98 18.12
CA ALA A 28 -0.73 -8.41 18.57
C ALA A 28 -1.10 -7.17 17.73
N GLY A 29 -2.30 -7.20 17.12
CA GLY A 29 -2.81 -6.14 16.25
C GLY A 29 -2.49 -6.29 14.77
N GLU A 30 -1.54 -7.15 14.38
CA GLU A 30 -1.26 -7.44 12.97
C GLU A 30 -2.25 -8.48 12.39
N ILE A 31 -2.38 -8.46 11.07
CA ILE A 31 -3.06 -9.49 10.28
C ILE A 31 -2.08 -10.10 9.29
N VAL A 32 -2.37 -11.31 8.79
CA VAL A 32 -1.71 -11.81 7.58
C VAL A 32 -2.46 -11.22 6.38
N SER A 33 -1.79 -10.35 5.62
CA SER A 33 -2.35 -9.76 4.40
C SER A 33 -1.52 -10.15 3.17
N HIS A 34 -1.90 -9.62 2.01
CA HIS A 34 -1.36 -9.95 0.70
C HIS A 34 0.08 -9.48 0.48
N GLY A 35 0.46 -8.34 1.06
CA GLY A 35 1.82 -7.77 0.95
C GLY A 35 2.16 -7.09 -0.38
N ASP A 36 1.28 -7.14 -1.38
CA ASP A 36 1.42 -6.45 -2.67
C ASP A 36 0.05 -6.10 -3.29
N LEU A 37 -0.78 -5.39 -2.52
CA LEU A 37 -2.09 -4.96 -2.97
C LEU A 37 -1.97 -3.85 -4.02
N GLY A 38 -2.45 -4.14 -5.22
CA GLY A 38 -2.54 -3.14 -6.29
C GLY A 38 -3.45 -3.59 -7.44
N PRO A 39 -3.74 -2.69 -8.40
CA PRO A 39 -4.54 -3.01 -9.57
C PRO A 39 -4.00 -4.20 -10.37
N TRP A 40 -2.68 -4.38 -10.41
CA TRP A 40 -2.03 -5.49 -11.13
C TRP A 40 -2.31 -6.87 -10.53
N ASN A 41 -2.54 -6.95 -9.21
CA ASN A 41 -2.86 -8.17 -8.48
C ASN A 41 -4.36 -8.32 -8.17
N THR A 42 -5.21 -7.58 -8.88
CA THR A 42 -6.66 -7.58 -8.66
C THR A 42 -7.40 -8.08 -9.90
N VAL A 43 -8.26 -9.07 -9.73
CA VAL A 43 -9.17 -9.55 -10.76
C VAL A 43 -10.45 -8.71 -10.72
N TYR A 44 -10.85 -8.21 -11.89
CA TYR A 44 -12.05 -7.40 -12.06
C TYR A 44 -13.10 -8.14 -12.87
N ARG A 45 -14.37 -7.99 -12.48
CA ARG A 45 -15.54 -8.43 -13.24
C ARG A 45 -16.54 -7.28 -13.28
N ASP A 46 -16.98 -6.90 -14.47
CA ASP A 46 -17.91 -5.78 -14.69
C ASP A 46 -17.45 -4.46 -14.01
N GLY A 47 -16.14 -4.21 -14.04
CA GLY A 47 -15.52 -3.02 -13.43
C GLY A 47 -15.37 -3.07 -11.91
N LEU A 48 -15.76 -4.17 -11.25
CA LEU A 48 -15.68 -4.35 -9.80
C LEU A 48 -14.59 -5.35 -9.43
N PRO A 49 -13.81 -5.11 -8.35
CA PRO A 49 -12.81 -6.06 -7.87
C PRO A 49 -13.51 -7.28 -7.24
N VAL A 50 -13.09 -8.49 -7.64
CA VAL A 50 -13.70 -9.75 -7.18
C VAL A 50 -12.72 -10.74 -6.54
N ALA A 51 -11.41 -10.61 -6.79
CA ALA A 51 -10.39 -11.45 -6.16
C ALA A 51 -9.00 -10.79 -6.18
N PHE A 52 -8.15 -11.17 -5.22
CA PHE A 52 -6.71 -10.89 -5.26
C PHE A 52 -5.94 -12.15 -5.67
N ILE A 53 -4.87 -11.97 -6.43
CA ILE A 53 -3.99 -13.03 -6.94
C ILE A 53 -2.53 -12.67 -6.64
N ASP A 54 -1.62 -13.63 -6.78
CA ASP A 54 -0.17 -13.44 -6.51
C ASP A 54 0.16 -13.20 -5.02
N TRP A 55 -0.08 -14.23 -4.22
CA TRP A 55 0.06 -14.21 -2.76
C TRP A 55 1.49 -14.47 -2.27
N ASP A 56 2.49 -14.47 -3.15
CA ASP A 56 3.89 -14.79 -2.79
C ASP A 56 4.49 -13.80 -1.79
N ALA A 57 3.94 -12.58 -1.72
CA ALA A 57 4.34 -11.54 -0.78
C ALA A 57 3.55 -11.55 0.54
N ALA A 58 2.66 -12.52 0.73
CA ALA A 58 1.81 -12.57 1.91
C ALA A 58 2.62 -12.64 3.19
N GLY A 59 2.15 -11.95 4.22
CA GLY A 59 2.85 -11.90 5.51
C GLY A 59 2.16 -11.02 6.54
N PRO A 60 2.67 -11.00 7.77
CA PRO A 60 2.11 -10.19 8.82
C PRO A 60 2.35 -8.69 8.57
N ILE A 61 1.33 -7.89 8.83
CA ILE A 61 1.38 -6.44 8.69
C ILE A 61 0.30 -5.76 9.55
N ASP A 62 0.59 -4.53 9.97
CA ASP A 62 -0.40 -3.65 10.57
C ASP A 62 -1.46 -3.28 9.50
N PRO A 63 -2.77 -3.46 9.76
CA PRO A 63 -3.83 -3.20 8.77
C PRO A 63 -3.83 -1.76 8.20
N LEU A 64 -3.42 -0.76 8.99
CA LEU A 64 -3.34 0.63 8.54
C LEU A 64 -2.14 0.84 7.60
N LEU A 65 -1.01 0.15 7.84
CA LEU A 65 0.13 0.19 6.93
C LEU A 65 -0.15 -0.55 5.62
N ASP A 66 -0.89 -1.66 5.66
CA ASP A 66 -1.32 -2.37 4.44
C ASP A 66 -2.33 -1.55 3.64
N LEU A 67 -3.27 -0.88 4.31
CA LEU A 67 -4.19 0.08 3.69
C LEU A 67 -3.43 1.23 3.02
N ALA A 68 -2.41 1.78 3.71
CA ALA A 68 -1.57 2.85 3.16
C ALA A 68 -0.77 2.38 1.94
N ALA A 69 -0.19 1.19 1.98
CA ALA A 69 0.48 0.59 0.82
C ALA A 69 -0.48 0.40 -0.36
N ALA A 70 -1.69 -0.11 -0.11
CA ALA A 70 -2.72 -0.24 -1.13
C ALA A 70 -3.14 1.12 -1.70
N ALA A 71 -3.22 2.17 -0.88
CA ALA A 71 -3.56 3.52 -1.34
C ALA A 71 -2.54 4.05 -2.35
N TRP A 72 -1.23 3.82 -2.14
CA TRP A 72 -0.20 4.18 -3.13
C TRP A 72 -0.48 3.62 -4.52
N ALA A 73 -1.02 2.40 -4.60
CA ALA A 73 -1.30 1.71 -5.86
C ALA A 73 -2.68 2.04 -6.46
N PHE A 74 -3.75 2.03 -5.65
CA PHE A 74 -5.13 2.21 -6.14
C PHE A 74 -5.54 3.68 -6.33
N VAL A 75 -4.91 4.62 -5.59
CA VAL A 75 -5.17 6.07 -5.70
C VAL A 75 -4.33 6.73 -6.81
N PRO A 76 -3.46 5.96 -7.46
CA PRO A 76 -2.02 6.26 -7.70
C PRO A 76 -1.50 7.55 -7.09
N LEU A 77 -0.88 7.45 -5.91
CA LEU A 77 -0.23 8.57 -5.25
C LEU A 77 1.08 8.92 -5.96
N ALA A 78 1.00 9.79 -6.96
CA ALA A 78 2.16 10.16 -7.77
C ALA A 78 2.07 11.60 -8.31
N PRO A 79 3.20 12.20 -8.71
CA PRO A 79 3.21 13.51 -9.35
C PRO A 79 2.39 13.54 -10.66
N PRO A 80 1.79 14.70 -11.02
CA PRO A 80 0.99 14.84 -12.24
C PRO A 80 1.71 14.44 -13.54
N GLU A 81 3.01 14.66 -13.64
CA GLU A 81 3.84 14.25 -14.78
C GLU A 81 3.89 12.72 -14.92
N GLN A 82 4.12 12.01 -13.81
CA GLN A 82 4.15 10.54 -13.78
C GLN A 82 2.77 9.96 -14.10
N LEU A 83 1.68 10.60 -13.64
CA LEU A 83 0.32 10.19 -13.98
C LEU A 83 0.03 10.36 -15.47
N ARG A 84 0.49 11.45 -16.10
CA ARG A 84 0.34 11.64 -17.56
C ARG A 84 1.10 10.58 -18.34
N GLU A 85 2.34 10.27 -17.93
CA GLU A 85 3.14 9.19 -18.52
C GLU A 85 2.46 7.82 -18.39
N ALA A 86 1.77 7.59 -17.27
CA ALA A 86 0.95 6.40 -17.04
C ALA A 86 -0.39 6.41 -17.78
N GLY A 87 -0.67 7.42 -18.60
CA GLY A 87 -1.85 7.50 -19.47
C GLY A 87 -3.08 8.17 -18.84
N PHE A 88 -2.96 8.80 -17.66
CA PHE A 88 -4.06 9.55 -17.07
C PHE A 88 -4.28 10.88 -17.81
N SER A 89 -5.41 10.99 -18.51
CA SER A 89 -5.85 12.21 -19.19
C SER A 89 -7.38 12.35 -19.08
N PRO A 90 -7.91 13.29 -18.27
CA PRO A 90 -7.18 14.24 -17.44
C PRO A 90 -6.46 13.57 -16.26
N VAL A 91 -5.47 14.27 -15.68
CA VAL A 91 -4.84 13.87 -14.42
C VAL A 91 -5.91 13.88 -13.33
N PRO A 92 -6.03 12.80 -12.52
CA PRO A 92 -7.03 12.74 -11.46
C PRO A 92 -6.71 13.69 -10.30
N ASP A 93 -7.76 14.12 -9.60
CA ASP A 93 -7.66 14.75 -8.27
C ASP A 93 -7.23 13.69 -7.24
N VAL A 94 -5.92 13.65 -6.96
CA VAL A 94 -5.30 12.68 -6.06
C VAL A 94 -5.82 12.84 -4.62
N PRO A 95 -5.89 14.05 -4.02
CA PRO A 95 -6.47 14.22 -2.69
C PRO A 95 -7.91 13.71 -2.57
N ALA A 96 -8.79 14.07 -3.52
CA ALA A 96 -10.18 13.63 -3.48
C ALA A 96 -10.32 12.11 -3.62
N ARG A 97 -9.48 11.47 -4.44
CA ARG A 97 -9.45 10.01 -4.58
C ARG A 97 -8.90 9.32 -3.33
N LEU A 98 -7.89 9.89 -2.67
CA LEU A 98 -7.39 9.36 -1.40
C LEU A 98 -8.50 9.37 -0.35
N ARG A 99 -9.20 10.50 -0.21
CA ARG A 99 -10.35 10.61 0.70
C ARG A 99 -11.39 9.53 0.41
N LEU A 100 -11.80 9.38 -0.86
CA LEU A 100 -12.78 8.36 -1.26
C LEU A 100 -12.31 6.94 -0.93
N PHE A 101 -11.04 6.62 -1.18
CA PHE A 101 -10.46 5.32 -0.90
C PHE A 101 -10.47 5.01 0.62
N VAL A 102 -10.08 5.98 1.43
CA VAL A 102 -10.06 5.87 2.90
C VAL A 102 -11.49 5.77 3.46
N ASP A 103 -12.43 6.56 2.93
CA ASP A 103 -13.86 6.50 3.28
C ASP A 103 -14.47 5.14 2.98
N ALA A 104 -14.18 4.58 1.79
CA ALA A 104 -14.68 3.27 1.40
C ALA A 104 -14.12 2.15 2.30
N TYR A 105 -12.91 2.31 2.84
CA TYR A 105 -12.37 1.39 3.84
C TYR A 105 -13.06 1.58 5.21
N GLY A 106 -13.34 2.82 5.61
CA GLY A 106 -14.12 3.15 6.80
C GLY A 106 -13.32 3.20 8.10
N ILE A 107 -12.12 3.80 8.08
CA ILE A 107 -11.39 4.13 9.32
C ILE A 107 -12.06 5.29 10.05
N SER A 108 -12.00 5.28 11.39
CA SER A 108 -12.69 6.27 12.23
C SER A 108 -12.09 7.68 12.15
N ASP A 109 -10.78 7.77 12.01
CA ASP A 109 -10.06 9.03 11.80
C ASP A 109 -9.21 8.91 10.54
N ARG A 110 -9.59 9.66 9.51
CA ARG A 110 -8.92 9.67 8.21
C ARG A 110 -7.50 10.17 8.28
N HIS A 111 -7.20 11.11 9.17
CA HIS A 111 -5.88 11.74 9.28
C HIS A 111 -4.80 10.74 9.67
N THR A 112 -5.18 9.61 10.27
CA THR A 112 -4.25 8.50 10.55
C THR A 112 -3.61 7.90 9.28
N ILE A 113 -4.20 8.11 8.10
CA ILE A 113 -3.63 7.62 6.85
C ILE A 113 -2.33 8.35 6.47
N LEU A 114 -2.19 9.65 6.77
CA LEU A 114 -1.01 10.42 6.38
C LEU A 114 0.30 9.88 7.00
N PRO A 115 0.41 9.73 8.33
CA PRO A 115 1.61 9.12 8.90
C PRO A 115 1.78 7.66 8.45
N ALA A 116 0.70 6.93 8.15
CA ALA A 116 0.77 5.58 7.63
C ALA A 116 1.38 5.50 6.21
N LEU A 117 1.06 6.46 5.33
CA LEU A 117 1.64 6.57 3.98
C LEU A 117 3.16 6.77 4.01
N HIS A 118 3.67 7.53 4.99
CA HIS A 118 5.11 7.63 5.22
C HIS A 118 5.70 6.32 5.76
N ARG A 119 5.08 5.75 6.79
CA ARG A 119 5.58 4.55 7.48
C ARG A 119 5.61 3.33 6.58
N CYS A 120 4.62 3.14 5.69
CA CYS A 120 4.61 1.99 4.79
C CYS A 120 5.78 2.03 3.80
N LYS A 121 6.21 3.22 3.36
CA LYS A 121 7.39 3.39 2.49
C LYS A 121 8.72 3.17 3.22
N LEU A 122 8.82 3.62 4.48
CA LEU A 122 9.97 3.29 5.33
C LEU A 122 10.06 1.77 5.57
N LEU A 123 8.93 1.11 5.82
CA LEU A 123 8.88 -0.34 5.97
C LEU A 123 9.28 -1.06 4.67
N ALA A 124 8.89 -0.55 3.49
CA ALA A 124 9.34 -1.08 2.21
C ALA A 124 10.87 -0.98 2.06
N ALA A 125 11.48 0.14 2.47
CA ALA A 125 12.94 0.31 2.44
C ALA A 125 13.65 -0.71 3.35
N GLU A 126 13.14 -0.97 4.55
CA GLU A 126 13.68 -2.01 5.46
C GLU A 126 13.58 -3.42 4.87
N ARG A 127 12.57 -3.65 4.01
CA ARG A 127 12.28 -4.95 3.43
C ARG A 127 13.14 -5.28 2.20
N ILE A 128 13.79 -4.29 1.57
CA ILE A 128 14.66 -4.48 0.38
C ILE A 128 15.64 -5.63 0.54
N LYS A 129 16.22 -5.81 1.74
CA LYS A 129 17.18 -6.90 2.03
C LYS A 129 16.61 -8.32 1.90
N TYR A 130 15.29 -8.48 1.85
CA TYR A 130 14.63 -9.77 1.63
C TYR A 130 14.28 -10.02 0.16
N HIS A 131 14.40 -9.00 -0.71
CA HIS A 131 14.13 -9.16 -2.13
C HIS A 131 15.37 -9.74 -2.84
N PRO A 132 15.18 -10.53 -3.92
CA PRO A 132 16.28 -11.11 -4.69
C PRO A 132 16.90 -10.07 -5.64
N VAL A 133 17.42 -8.97 -5.09
CA VAL A 133 18.04 -7.87 -5.84
C VAL A 133 19.54 -7.80 -5.55
N ASN A 134 20.31 -7.42 -6.56
CA ASN A 134 21.73 -7.09 -6.37
C ASN A 134 21.88 -5.67 -5.78
N ALA A 135 23.11 -5.25 -5.49
CA ALA A 135 23.39 -3.95 -4.88
C ALA A 135 22.87 -2.77 -5.72
N ALA A 136 22.96 -2.85 -7.06
CA ALA A 136 22.46 -1.80 -7.95
C ALA A 136 20.93 -1.71 -7.88
N GLY A 137 20.22 -2.85 -7.99
CA GLY A 137 18.76 -2.87 -7.87
C GLY A 137 18.26 -2.43 -6.49
N ALA A 138 19.01 -2.73 -5.42
CA ALA A 138 18.72 -2.21 -4.09
C ALA A 138 18.88 -0.68 -4.02
N ALA A 139 19.90 -0.12 -4.67
CA ALA A 139 20.09 1.33 -4.77
C ALA A 139 18.94 1.99 -5.55
N ASP A 140 18.55 1.44 -6.70
CA ASP A 140 17.44 1.94 -7.52
C ASP A 140 16.12 1.95 -6.72
N ALA A 141 15.86 0.88 -5.96
CA ALA A 141 14.67 0.80 -5.11
C ALA A 141 14.68 1.85 -3.99
N LEU A 142 15.83 2.07 -3.34
CA LEU A 142 15.97 3.11 -2.31
C LEU A 142 15.79 4.51 -2.90
N GLU A 143 16.33 4.78 -4.09
CA GLU A 143 16.14 6.06 -4.78
C GLU A 143 14.67 6.31 -5.14
N HIS A 144 13.98 5.26 -5.60
CA HIS A 144 12.54 5.34 -5.88
C HIS A 144 11.74 5.68 -4.61
N ILE A 145 11.93 4.93 -3.52
CA ILE A 145 11.26 5.19 -2.24
C ILE A 145 11.57 6.59 -1.71
N ALA A 146 12.82 7.05 -1.85
CA ALA A 146 13.22 8.38 -1.42
C ALA A 146 12.51 9.49 -2.22
N ARG A 147 12.29 9.31 -3.53
CA ARG A 147 11.50 10.24 -4.35
C ARG A 147 10.04 10.29 -3.91
N GLU A 148 9.42 9.13 -3.69
CA GLU A 148 8.04 9.03 -3.22
C GLU A 148 7.85 9.72 -1.86
N LEU A 149 8.75 9.49 -0.91
CA LEU A 149 8.71 10.13 0.41
C LEU A 149 8.84 11.65 0.33
N ARG A 150 9.72 12.17 -0.54
CA ARG A 150 9.88 13.61 -0.77
C ARG A 150 8.63 14.22 -1.40
N TRP A 151 8.04 13.55 -2.38
CA TRP A 151 6.80 14.00 -3.00
C TRP A 151 5.64 14.01 -2.00
N LEU A 152 5.47 12.94 -1.21
CA LEU A 152 4.42 12.87 -0.20
C LEU A 152 4.56 13.99 0.84
N HIS A 153 5.80 14.31 1.25
CA HIS A 153 6.07 15.43 2.14
C HIS A 153 5.64 16.77 1.54
N ALA A 154 5.94 17.01 0.25
CA ALA A 154 5.52 18.22 -0.45
C ALA A 154 3.98 18.33 -0.59
N MET A 155 3.28 17.19 -0.66
CA MET A 155 1.82 17.13 -0.80
C MET A 155 1.06 17.09 0.53
N THR A 156 1.76 17.02 1.67
CA THR A 156 1.11 16.76 2.97
C THR A 156 0.00 17.76 3.29
N LEU A 157 0.21 19.07 3.07
CA LEU A 157 -0.82 20.08 3.36
C LEU A 157 -2.06 19.95 2.46
N GLU A 158 -1.87 19.61 1.19
CA GLU A 158 -2.97 19.43 0.24
C GLU A 158 -3.78 18.17 0.56
N LEU A 159 -3.09 17.07 0.89
CA LEU A 159 -3.72 15.82 1.30
C LEU A 159 -4.45 15.98 2.64
N ASP A 160 -3.85 16.70 3.60
CA ASP A 160 -4.45 16.99 4.91
C ASP A 160 -5.74 17.80 4.77
N GLY A 161 -5.73 18.86 3.94
CA GLY A 161 -6.92 19.66 3.68
C GLY A 161 -8.07 18.91 2.99
N ALA A 162 -7.80 17.73 2.43
CA ALA A 162 -8.80 16.90 1.76
C ALA A 162 -9.38 15.78 2.64
N LEU A 163 -8.80 15.44 3.79
CA LEU A 163 -9.29 14.34 4.66
C LEU A 163 -10.39 14.82 5.61
#